data_AF-A0A926CNX4-F1
#
_entry.id   AF-A0A926CNX4-F1
#
_cell.length_a   1.000
_cell.length_b   1.000
_cell.length_c   1.000
_cell.angle_alpha   90.00
_cell.angle_beta   90.00
_cell.angle_gamma   90.00
#
_symmetry.space_group_name_H-M   'P 1'
#
loop_
_entity.id
_entity.type
_entity.pdbx_description
1 polymer ?
#
loop_
_entity_poly.entity_id
_entity_poly.type
_entity_poly.pdbx_seq_one_letter_code
_entity_poly.pdbx_strand_id
1 'polypeptide(L)'
;MAGMVGEKKAEELILFLVSQDSRMDKLANLVLAGECLGEVRNRQIIPGTDEAVRLEIIKRGVRYKPPYYYEPRDEYDQSGTTREKFAALLAVVWRDAGTRVWLRSAGEGDLDWILGMAAVQELARGWKDDPDVRRMLAELA
;
A
#
# COMPACT_ATOMS: atom_id res chain seq x y z
N MET A 1 4.64 15.12 8.76
CA MET A 1 4.46 16.60 8.79
C MET A 1 3.00 17.05 8.60
N ALA A 2 2.10 16.19 8.09
CA ALA A 2 0.69 16.50 7.90
C ALA A 2 -0.13 16.50 9.21
N GLY A 3 0.35 15.90 10.30
CA GLY A 3 -0.33 15.93 11.61
C GLY A 3 -0.49 17.32 12.26
N MET A 4 0.12 18.36 11.67
CA MET A 4 0.04 19.78 12.08
C MET A 4 -0.73 20.65 11.07
N VAL A 5 -1.22 20.07 9.99
CA VAL A 5 -1.90 20.77 8.89
C VAL A 5 -3.40 20.46 8.98
N GLY A 6 -4.26 21.48 8.82
CA GLY A 6 -5.72 21.27 8.82
C GLY A 6 -6.16 20.30 7.71
N GLU A 7 -7.23 19.55 7.93
CA GLU A 7 -7.63 18.41 7.10
C GLU A 7 -7.80 18.77 5.62
N LYS A 8 -8.39 19.94 5.33
CA LYS A 8 -8.53 20.44 3.96
C LYS A 8 -7.22 20.84 3.31
N LYS A 9 -6.28 21.35 4.10
CA LYS A 9 -4.95 21.70 3.59
C LYS A 9 -4.10 20.45 3.37
N ALA A 10 -4.27 19.42 4.20
CA ALA A 10 -3.68 18.11 3.95
C ALA A 10 -4.26 17.48 2.68
N GLU A 11 -5.57 17.58 2.47
CA GLU A 11 -6.26 17.11 1.26
C GLU A 11 -5.66 17.70 -0.02
N GLU A 12 -5.47 19.03 -0.07
CA GLU A 12 -4.84 19.72 -1.21
C GLU A 12 -3.44 19.18 -1.52
N LEU A 13 -2.62 18.96 -0.48
CA LEU A 13 -1.26 18.44 -0.65
C LEU A 13 -1.26 16.99 -1.14
N ILE A 14 -2.15 16.16 -0.60
CA ILE A 14 -2.32 14.77 -1.02
C ILE A 14 -2.73 14.70 -2.49
N LEU A 15 -3.74 15.48 -2.90
CA LEU A 15 -4.19 15.53 -4.29
C LEU A 15 -3.09 16.05 -5.23
N PHE A 16 -2.31 17.03 -4.78
CA PHE A 16 -1.16 17.51 -5.53
C PHE A 16 -0.14 16.40 -5.78
N LEU A 17 0.23 15.63 -4.75
CA LEU A 17 1.16 14.49 -4.87
C LEU A 17 0.63 13.43 -5.84
N VAL A 18 -0.64 13.06 -5.74
CA VAL A 18 -1.30 12.06 -6.60
C VAL A 18 -1.37 12.51 -8.06
N SER A 19 -1.54 13.81 -8.30
CA SER A 19 -1.63 14.39 -9.66
C SER A 19 -0.30 14.45 -10.42
N GLN A 20 0.84 14.28 -9.74
CA GLN A 20 2.14 14.33 -10.40
C GLN A 20 2.34 13.10 -11.28
N ASP A 21 2.58 13.30 -12.57
CA ASP A 21 2.75 12.22 -13.56
C ASP A 21 4.21 12.01 -14.00
N SER A 22 5.18 12.53 -13.23
CA SER A 22 6.60 12.30 -13.46
C SER A 22 6.89 10.79 -13.43
N ARG A 23 7.34 10.22 -14.57
CA ARG A 23 7.44 8.76 -14.77
C ARG A 23 8.32 8.02 -13.74
N MET A 24 9.29 8.68 -13.12
CA MET A 24 10.17 8.07 -12.12
C MET A 24 9.63 8.19 -10.68
N ASP A 25 8.80 9.19 -10.38
CA ASP A 25 8.44 9.53 -8.99
C ASP A 25 6.97 9.20 -8.64
N LYS A 26 6.17 8.75 -9.60
CA LYS A 26 4.73 8.53 -9.40
C LYS A 26 4.42 7.56 -8.27
N LEU A 27 5.22 6.49 -8.11
CA LEU A 27 5.01 5.53 -7.02
C LEU A 27 5.47 6.09 -5.67
N ALA A 28 6.59 6.81 -5.64
CA ALA A 28 7.08 7.47 -4.43
C ALA A 28 6.09 8.53 -3.92
N ASN A 29 5.53 9.33 -4.83
CA ASN A 29 4.49 10.31 -4.51
C ASN A 29 3.22 9.65 -3.96
N LEU A 30 2.86 8.47 -4.47
CA LEU A 30 1.71 7.72 -3.98
C LEU A 30 1.94 7.15 -2.57
N VAL A 31 3.16 6.68 -2.28
CA VAL A 31 3.54 6.27 -0.91
C VAL A 31 3.46 7.48 0.03
N LEU A 32 4.07 8.61 -0.34
CA LEU A 32 4.02 9.84 0.46
C LEU A 32 2.58 10.35 0.68
N ALA A 33 1.72 10.24 -0.33
CA ALA A 33 0.31 10.60 -0.22
C ALA A 33 -0.42 9.74 0.81
N GLY A 34 -0.19 8.43 0.82
CA GLY A 34 -0.78 7.54 1.83
C GLY A 34 -0.19 7.74 3.23
N GLU A 35 1.11 8.05 3.36
CA GLU A 35 1.71 8.43 4.64
C GLU A 35 1.08 9.73 5.19
N CYS A 36 0.90 10.73 4.33
CA CYS A 36 0.20 11.97 4.70
C CYS A 36 -1.22 11.68 5.17
N LEU A 37 -1.96 10.82 4.47
CA LEU A 37 -3.30 10.38 4.90
C LEU A 37 -3.29 9.70 6.27
N GLY A 38 -2.28 8.86 6.56
CA GLY A 38 -2.12 8.23 7.86
C GLY A 38 -1.93 9.21 9.02
N GLU A 39 -1.40 10.41 8.74
CA GLU A 39 -1.23 11.48 9.73
C GLU A 39 -2.47 12.41 9.87
N VAL A 40 -3.46 12.32 8.97
CA VAL A 40 -4.68 13.16 9.04
C VAL A 40 -5.53 12.75 10.24
N ARG A 41 -5.75 13.68 11.17
CA ARG A 41 -6.46 13.41 12.43
C ARG A 41 -7.92 13.00 12.24
N ASN A 42 -8.62 13.61 11.28
CA ASN A 42 -10.01 13.29 10.99
C ASN A 42 -10.24 13.05 9.48
N ARG A 43 -9.99 11.81 9.05
CA ARG A 43 -10.17 11.37 7.66
C ARG A 43 -11.63 11.39 7.17
N GLN A 44 -12.61 11.46 8.08
CA GLN A 44 -14.04 11.59 7.73
C GLN A 44 -14.38 12.93 7.08
N ILE A 45 -13.50 13.93 7.16
CA ILE A 45 -13.66 15.23 6.47
C ILE A 45 -13.26 15.15 4.99
N ILE A 46 -12.50 14.10 4.63
CA ILE A 46 -11.90 13.91 3.30
C ILE A 46 -12.14 12.50 2.73
N PRO A 47 -13.35 11.91 2.87
CA PRO A 47 -13.58 10.49 2.60
C PRO A 47 -13.37 10.14 1.12
N GLY A 48 -13.64 11.07 0.20
CA GLY A 48 -13.40 10.87 -1.23
C GLY A 48 -11.92 10.75 -1.57
N THR A 49 -11.09 11.63 -1.00
CA THR A 49 -9.63 11.60 -1.18
C THR A 49 -9.02 10.36 -0.53
N ASP A 50 -9.53 9.97 0.63
CA ASP A 50 -9.11 8.78 1.34
C ASP A 50 -9.25 7.50 0.49
N GLU A 51 -10.47 7.29 -0.03
CA GLU A 51 -10.79 6.13 -0.84
C GLU A 51 -10.06 6.16 -2.19
N ALA A 52 -9.95 7.33 -2.81
CA ALA A 52 -9.23 7.47 -4.09
C ALA A 52 -7.76 7.05 -3.97
N VAL A 53 -7.06 7.49 -2.92
CA VAL A 53 -5.66 7.10 -2.70
C VAL A 53 -5.54 5.62 -2.40
N ARG A 54 -6.44 5.07 -1.56
CA ARG A 54 -6.48 3.63 -1.26
C ARG A 54 -6.60 2.80 -2.54
N LEU A 55 -7.56 3.14 -3.40
CA LEU A 55 -7.82 2.41 -4.63
C LEU A 55 -6.65 2.51 -5.61
N GLU A 56 -6.00 3.67 -5.74
CA GLU A 56 -4.84 3.81 -6.63
C GLU A 56 -3.63 3.02 -6.09
N ILE A 57 -3.40 3.00 -4.76
CA ILE A 57 -2.37 2.14 -4.13
C ILE A 57 -2.64 0.66 -4.44
N ILE A 58 -3.85 0.18 -4.19
CA ILE A 58 -4.26 -1.21 -4.46
C ILE A 58 -4.06 -1.55 -5.93
N LYS A 59 -4.55 -0.70 -6.84
CA LYS A 59 -4.43 -0.91 -8.29
C LYS A 59 -2.98 -0.98 -8.75
N ARG A 60 -2.10 -0.14 -8.20
CA ARG A 60 -0.67 -0.12 -8.55
C ARG A 60 0.09 -1.28 -7.94
N GLY A 61 -0.24 -1.66 -6.70
CA GLY A 61 0.28 -2.86 -6.05
C GLY A 61 -0.07 -4.14 -6.82
N VAL A 62 -1.30 -4.24 -7.34
CA VAL A 62 -1.78 -5.41 -8.10
C VAL A 62 -1.22 -5.46 -9.54
N ARG A 63 -1.14 -4.32 -10.25
CA ARG A 63 -0.86 -4.31 -11.71
C ARG A 63 0.59 -4.15 -12.10
N TYR A 64 1.50 -3.81 -11.20
CA TYR A 64 2.90 -3.72 -11.58
C TYR A 64 3.50 -5.13 -11.59
N LYS A 65 3.28 -5.88 -12.70
CA LYS A 65 4.15 -7.00 -13.07
C LYS A 65 5.28 -6.40 -13.90
N PRO A 66 6.54 -6.43 -13.44
CA PRO A 66 7.63 -5.98 -14.30
C PRO A 66 7.60 -6.92 -15.51
N PRO A 67 7.62 -6.41 -16.75
CA PRO A 67 7.72 -7.28 -17.90
C PRO A 67 9.00 -8.10 -17.75
N TYR A 68 8.96 -9.41 -18.00
CA TYR A 68 10.09 -10.34 -17.90
C TYR A 68 11.17 -10.07 -18.97
N TYR A 69 11.60 -8.83 -19.09
CA TYR A 69 12.84 -8.42 -19.73
C TYR A 69 13.79 -8.04 -18.60
N TYR A 70 15.09 -8.28 -18.80
CA TYR A 70 16.13 -7.90 -17.86
C TYR A 70 16.09 -6.37 -17.63
N GLU A 71 15.24 -5.91 -16.72
CA GLU A 71 15.37 -4.60 -16.11
C GLU A 71 16.74 -4.59 -15.43
N PRO A 72 17.52 -3.50 -15.55
CA PRO A 72 18.74 -3.34 -14.77
C PRO A 72 18.42 -3.64 -13.31
N ARG A 73 19.29 -4.39 -12.61
CA ARG A 73 19.08 -4.84 -11.23
C ARG A 73 18.54 -3.73 -10.32
N ASP A 74 19.03 -2.52 -10.52
CA ASP A 74 18.66 -1.33 -9.74
C ASP A 74 17.18 -0.90 -9.91
N GLU A 75 16.57 -1.09 -11.10
CA GLU A 75 15.14 -0.80 -11.34
C GLU A 75 14.25 -1.89 -10.74
N TYR A 76 14.65 -3.16 -10.85
CA TYR A 76 13.96 -4.29 -10.22
C TYR A 76 13.92 -4.13 -8.69
N ASP A 77 15.06 -3.82 -8.07
CA ASP A 77 15.21 -3.64 -6.63
C ASP A 77 14.40 -2.44 -6.11
N GLN A 78 14.37 -1.32 -6.85
CA GLN A 78 13.53 -0.16 -6.52
C GLN A 78 12.04 -0.49 -6.61
N SER A 79 11.63 -1.29 -7.60
CA SER A 79 10.24 -1.68 -7.74
C SER A 79 9.78 -2.63 -6.64
N GLY A 80 10.63 -3.58 -6.24
CA GLY A 80 10.39 -4.47 -5.12
C GLY A 80 10.22 -3.71 -3.81
N THR A 81 11.17 -2.81 -3.51
CA THR A 81 11.12 -1.93 -2.32
C THR A 81 9.85 -1.09 -2.29
N THR A 82 9.38 -0.61 -3.43
CA THR A 82 8.18 0.22 -3.52
C THR A 82 6.89 -0.59 -3.32
N ARG A 83 6.84 -1.83 -3.83
CA ARG A 83 5.69 -2.73 -3.61
C ARG A 83 5.57 -3.17 -2.15
N GLU A 84 6.69 -3.48 -1.49
CA GLU A 84 6.72 -3.78 -0.06
C GLU A 84 6.12 -2.62 0.75
N LYS A 85 6.53 -1.38 0.43
CA LYS A 85 5.99 -0.17 1.06
C LYS A 85 4.48 -0.02 0.88
N PHE A 86 3.92 -0.40 -0.27
CA PHE A 86 2.46 -0.35 -0.45
C PHE A 86 1.72 -1.33 0.46
N ALA A 87 2.22 -2.56 0.63
CA ALA A 87 1.61 -3.53 1.53
C ALA A 87 1.65 -3.05 2.99
N ALA A 88 2.82 -2.56 3.44
CA ALA A 88 2.99 -1.99 4.77
C ALA A 88 2.06 -0.78 5.00
N LEU A 89 2.00 0.14 4.02
CA LEU A 89 1.16 1.32 4.10
C LEU A 89 -0.33 0.98 4.18
N LEU A 90 -0.79 0.02 3.37
CA LEU A 90 -2.16 -0.48 3.44
C LEU A 90 -2.49 -1.02 4.84
N ALA A 91 -1.59 -1.85 5.39
CA ALA A 91 -1.77 -2.48 6.70
C ALA A 91 -1.78 -1.49 7.88
N VAL A 92 -1.03 -0.41 7.76
CA VAL A 92 -0.93 0.64 8.79
C VAL A 92 -2.08 1.64 8.68
N VAL A 93 -2.37 2.13 7.47
CA VAL A 93 -3.31 3.24 7.26
C VAL A 93 -4.75 2.75 7.18
N TRP A 94 -5.01 1.58 6.60
CA TRP A 94 -6.37 1.03 6.45
C TRP A 94 -6.48 -0.33 7.12
N ARG A 95 -6.41 -0.37 8.46
CA ARG A 95 -6.55 -1.63 9.22
C ARG A 95 -8.00 -2.07 9.34
N ASP A 96 -8.59 -2.51 8.24
CA ASP A 96 -9.97 -3.01 8.15
C ASP A 96 -10.05 -4.39 7.47
N ALA A 97 -11.26 -4.93 7.40
CA ALA A 97 -11.52 -6.23 6.79
C ALA A 97 -11.18 -6.26 5.28
N GLY A 98 -11.38 -5.16 4.56
CA GLY A 98 -11.10 -5.07 3.13
C GLY A 98 -9.59 -5.17 2.85
N THR A 99 -8.77 -4.47 3.63
CA THR A 99 -7.31 -4.58 3.53
C THR A 99 -6.81 -5.98 3.88
N ARG A 100 -7.38 -6.60 4.92
CA ARG A 100 -7.03 -7.98 5.29
C ARG A 100 -7.31 -8.96 4.14
N VAL A 101 -8.47 -8.86 3.49
CA VAL A 101 -8.83 -9.71 2.35
C VAL A 101 -7.87 -9.50 1.19
N TRP A 102 -7.50 -8.25 0.90
CA TRP A 102 -6.53 -7.93 -0.15
C TRP A 102 -5.14 -8.51 0.14
N LEU A 103 -4.62 -8.34 1.37
CA LEU A 103 -3.32 -8.87 1.78
C LEU A 103 -3.29 -10.41 1.75
N ARG A 104 -4.41 -11.06 2.11
CA ARG A 104 -4.54 -12.52 1.99
C ARG A 104 -4.37 -12.98 0.55
N SER A 105 -5.14 -12.43 -0.38
CA SER A 105 -5.05 -12.78 -1.81
C SER A 105 -3.64 -12.52 -2.36
N ALA A 106 -2.99 -11.42 -1.93
CA ALA A 106 -1.59 -11.15 -2.28
C ALA A 106 -0.62 -12.22 -1.77
N GLY A 107 -0.80 -12.72 -0.53
CA GLY A 107 0.06 -13.72 0.09
C GLY A 107 -0.18 -15.17 -0.37
N GLU A 108 -1.39 -15.50 -0.84
CA GLU A 108 -1.76 -16.84 -1.34
C GLU A 108 -1.21 -17.13 -2.76
N GLY A 109 -0.57 -16.15 -3.42
CA GLY A 109 0.19 -16.36 -4.66
C GLY A 109 -0.39 -15.73 -5.92
N ASP A 110 -1.41 -14.86 -5.80
CA ASP A 110 -1.96 -14.13 -6.96
C ASP A 110 -0.97 -13.09 -7.54
N LEU A 111 0.10 -12.76 -6.80
CA LEU A 111 1.03 -11.66 -7.08
C LEU A 111 2.51 -12.08 -7.00
N ASP A 112 3.41 -11.16 -7.35
CA ASP A 112 4.87 -11.35 -7.31
C ASP A 112 5.39 -11.71 -5.90
N TRP A 113 6.49 -12.48 -5.83
CA TRP A 113 7.02 -13.05 -4.59
C TRP A 113 7.35 -12.00 -3.51
N ILE A 114 7.83 -10.81 -3.90
CA ILE A 114 8.15 -9.72 -2.97
C ILE A 114 6.87 -9.24 -2.27
N LEU A 115 5.82 -9.03 -3.05
CA LEU A 115 4.55 -8.53 -2.55
C LEU A 115 3.83 -9.59 -1.69
N GLY A 116 3.89 -10.86 -2.10
CA GLY A 116 3.37 -11.97 -1.30
C GLY A 116 4.05 -12.08 0.06
N MET A 117 5.39 -12.01 0.09
CA MET A 117 6.15 -12.06 1.35
C MET A 117 5.83 -10.86 2.26
N ALA A 118 5.78 -9.65 1.69
CA ALA A 118 5.38 -8.45 2.44
C ALA A 118 3.96 -8.60 3.02
N ALA A 119 3.01 -9.10 2.22
CA ALA A 119 1.63 -9.30 2.67
C ALA A 119 1.53 -10.33 3.81
N VAL A 120 2.26 -11.44 3.74
CA VAL A 120 2.35 -12.44 4.81
C VAL A 120 2.91 -11.83 6.10
N GLN A 121 3.97 -11.03 6.01
CA GLN A 121 4.55 -10.34 7.17
C GLN A 121 3.55 -9.37 7.82
N GLU A 122 2.85 -8.56 7.01
CA GLU A 122 1.88 -7.60 7.52
C GLU A 122 0.63 -8.27 8.11
N LEU A 123 0.17 -9.38 7.54
CA LEU A 123 -0.88 -10.22 8.12
C LEU A 123 -0.47 -10.78 9.49
N ALA A 124 0.75 -11.28 9.62
CA ALA A 124 1.28 -11.79 10.89
C ALA A 124 1.44 -10.67 11.95
N ARG A 125 1.68 -9.43 11.53
CA ARG A 125 1.78 -8.27 12.45
C ARG A 125 0.42 -7.74 12.89
N GLY A 126 -0.52 -7.59 11.96
CA GLY A 126 -1.79 -6.89 12.18
C GLY A 126 -2.99 -7.78 12.49
N TRP A 127 -2.96 -9.06 12.11
CA TRP A 127 -4.13 -9.95 12.14
C TRP A 127 -3.82 -11.38 12.60
N LYS A 128 -2.73 -11.61 13.34
CA LYS A 128 -2.33 -12.94 13.84
C LYS A 128 -3.41 -13.70 14.63
N ASP A 129 -4.32 -12.98 15.29
CA ASP A 129 -5.37 -13.56 16.14
C ASP A 129 -6.64 -13.88 15.33
N ASP A 130 -6.69 -13.49 14.07
CA ASP A 130 -7.78 -13.87 13.16
C ASP A 130 -7.65 -15.36 12.77
N PRO A 131 -8.68 -16.19 13.00
CA PRO A 131 -8.61 -17.63 12.75
C PRO A 131 -8.25 -17.98 11.31
N ASP A 132 -8.79 -17.23 10.35
CA ASP A 132 -8.53 -17.50 8.95
C ASP A 132 -7.08 -17.13 8.60
N VAL A 133 -6.58 -15.99 9.10
CA VAL A 133 -5.18 -15.56 8.87
C VAL A 133 -4.22 -16.55 9.49
N ARG A 134 -4.50 -16.99 10.72
CA ARG A 134 -3.70 -18.01 11.41
C ARG A 134 -3.65 -19.33 10.63
N ARG A 135 -4.77 -19.77 10.04
CA ARG A 135 -4.81 -20.98 9.20
C ARG A 135 -3.91 -20.83 7.97
N MET A 136 -4.05 -19.72 7.25
CA MET A 136 -3.24 -19.41 6.07
C MET A 136 -1.74 -19.38 6.42
N LEU A 137 -1.35 -18.68 7.49
CA LEU A 137 0.06 -18.60 7.90
C LEU A 137 0.64 -19.98 8.27
N ALA A 138 -0.17 -20.89 8.80
CA ALA A 138 0.25 -22.26 9.11
C ALA A 138 0.40 -23.12 7.85
N GLU A 139 -0.35 -22.85 6.78
CA GLU A 139 -0.22 -23.55 5.49
C GLU A 139 1.02 -23.10 4.69
N LEU A 140 1.55 -21.91 5.00
CA LEU A 140 2.73 -21.31 4.36
C LEU A 140 4.07 -21.60 5.10
N ALA A 141 4.02 -22.20 6.29
CA ALA A 141 5.17 -22.51 7.14
C ALA A 141 5.69 -23.94 6.92
#